data_AF-A0A2T4B962-F1
#
_entry.id   AF-A0A2T4B962-F1
#
_cell.length_a   1.000
_cell.length_b   1.000
_cell.length_c   1.000
_cell.angle_alpha   90.00
_cell.angle_beta   90.00
_cell.angle_gamma   90.00
#
_symmetry.space_group_name_H-M   'P 1'
#
loop_
_entity.id
_entity.type
_entity.pdbx_description
1 polymer ?
#
loop_
_entity_poly.entity_id
_entity_poly.type
_entity_poly.pdbx_seq_one_letter_code
_entity_poly.pdbx_strand_id
1 'polypeptide(L)'
;MADQDDYSDIPKEVPLEDDYRQDPENVARGHKATLANPNVSDAAKQHSRSVLENEFQENEATETTRTTGSQSKQKDPGNVARGLKASLANEGVSAEAKENAKQKLQEMQ
;
A
#
# COMPACT_ATOMS: atom_id res chain seq x y z
N MET A 1 43.86 -1.84 -23.50
CA MET A 1 43.38 -0.57 -22.92
C MET A 1 41.96 -0.41 -23.40
N ALA A 2 40.96 -0.54 -22.53
CA ALA A 2 39.61 -0.09 -22.85
C ALA A 2 39.60 1.40 -22.54
N ASP A 3 39.38 2.24 -23.56
CA ASP A 3 39.30 3.68 -23.40
C ASP A 3 38.06 4.00 -22.54
N GLN A 4 38.30 4.45 -21.31
CA GLN A 4 37.26 4.63 -20.27
C GLN A 4 36.43 5.91 -20.45
N ASP A 5 36.70 6.68 -21.51
CA ASP A 5 36.14 8.03 -21.71
C ASP A 5 35.24 8.13 -22.97
N ASP A 6 34.93 7.02 -23.65
CA ASP A 6 34.01 7.05 -24.80
C ASP A 6 32.55 7.02 -24.34
N TYR A 7 32.07 8.18 -23.90
CA TYR A 7 30.68 8.40 -23.47
C TYR A 7 29.69 8.49 -24.64
N SER A 8 30.06 8.09 -25.86
CA SER A 8 29.18 8.12 -27.04
C SER A 8 28.00 7.15 -26.94
N ASP A 9 28.15 6.07 -26.16
CA ASP A 9 27.12 5.06 -25.94
C ASP A 9 26.07 5.48 -24.91
N ILE A 10 26.31 6.59 -24.19
CA ILE A 10 25.30 7.15 -23.29
C ILE A 10 24.29 7.93 -24.15
N PRO A 11 23.01 7.53 -24.18
CA PRO A 11 21.99 8.30 -24.86
C PRO A 11 21.95 9.71 -24.24
N LYS A 12 22.21 10.74 -25.06
CA LYS A 12 22.19 12.15 -24.64
C LYS A 12 20.82 12.63 -24.18
N GLU A 13 19.77 11.89 -24.53
CA GLU A 13 18.40 12.21 -24.21
C GLU A 13 17.79 11.03 -23.46
N VAL A 14 17.49 11.26 -22.18
CA VAL A 14 16.52 10.44 -21.46
C VAL A 14 15.16 10.65 -22.14
N PRO A 15 14.47 9.59 -22.60
CA PRO A 15 13.13 9.74 -23.14
C PRO A 15 12.25 10.51 -22.16
N LEU A 16 11.53 11.52 -22.64
CA LEU A 16 10.53 12.29 -21.88
C LEU A 16 9.26 11.45 -21.60
N GLU A 17 9.43 10.15 -21.37
CA GLU A 17 8.35 9.19 -21.32
C GLU A 17 8.02 8.94 -19.86
N ASP A 18 6.99 9.65 -19.38
CA ASP A 18 5.99 9.31 -18.35
C ASP A 18 6.42 8.79 -16.95
N ASP A 19 7.59 8.16 -16.80
CA ASP A 19 8.15 7.65 -15.55
C ASP A 19 8.65 8.74 -14.60
N TYR A 20 8.74 10.00 -15.08
CA TYR A 20 9.00 11.17 -14.24
C TYR A 20 7.72 11.84 -13.72
N ARG A 21 6.53 11.31 -14.05
CA ARG A 21 5.30 11.79 -13.43
C ARG A 21 5.37 11.44 -11.96
N GLN A 22 5.46 12.47 -11.12
CA GLN A 22 5.41 12.30 -9.67
C GLN A 22 4.15 11.52 -9.33
N ASP A 23 4.32 10.32 -8.75
CA ASP A 23 3.17 9.56 -8.30
C ASP A 23 2.40 10.42 -7.29
N PRO A 24 1.10 10.63 -7.50
CA PRO A 24 0.29 11.44 -6.60
C PRO A 24 0.40 10.92 -5.16
N GLU A 25 0.47 9.60 -4.96
CA GLU A 25 0.70 8.99 -3.64
C GLU A 25 2.04 9.37 -3.00
N ASN A 26 3.10 9.48 -3.80
CA ASN A 26 4.42 9.89 -3.31
C ASN A 26 4.42 11.37 -2.90
N VAL A 27 3.71 12.22 -3.65
CA VAL A 27 3.50 13.65 -3.31
C VAL A 27 2.73 13.78 -1.99
N ALA A 28 1.61 13.07 -1.83
CA ALA A 28 0.84 13.05 -0.60
C ALA A 28 1.69 12.60 0.61
N ARG A 29 2.47 11.52 0.43
CA ARG A 29 3.38 11.03 1.47
C ARG A 29 4.42 12.07 1.86
N GLY A 30 4.95 12.82 0.90
CA GLY A 30 5.87 13.94 1.15
C GLY A 30 5.24 15.03 2.01
N HIS A 31 4.03 15.48 1.66
CA HIS A 31 3.31 16.46 2.48
C HIS A 31 2.99 15.94 3.89
N LYS A 32 2.64 14.67 4.04
CA LYS A 32 2.43 14.03 5.35
C LYS A 32 3.71 14.02 6.19
N ALA A 33 4.86 13.79 5.57
CA ALA A 33 6.16 13.87 6.24
C ALA A 33 6.48 15.30 6.71
N THR A 34 6.16 16.31 5.89
CA THR A 34 6.29 17.73 6.25
C THR A 34 5.49 18.09 7.50
N LEU A 35 4.30 17.51 7.68
CA LEU A 35 3.49 17.71 8.90
C LEU A 35 4.09 17.06 10.14
N ALA A 36 4.72 15.89 9.99
CA ALA A 36 5.33 15.15 11.08
C ALA A 36 6.69 15.72 11.52
N ASN A 37 7.36 16.48 10.65
CA ASN A 37 8.70 17.00 10.93
C ASN A 37 8.64 18.20 11.91
N PRO A 38 9.26 18.10 13.11
CA PRO A 38 9.27 19.20 14.08
C PRO A 38 10.08 20.42 13.63
N ASN A 39 11.06 20.24 12.72
CA ASN A 39 11.94 21.31 12.24
C ASN A 39 11.35 22.13 11.09
N VAL A 40 10.11 21.84 10.68
CA VAL A 40 9.41 22.58 9.63
C VAL A 40 8.57 23.70 10.25
N SER A 41 8.55 24.85 9.57
CA SER A 41 7.77 26.03 9.99
C SER A 41 6.26 25.79 9.94
N ASP A 42 5.50 26.51 10.76
CA ASP A 42 4.04 26.39 10.81
C ASP A 42 3.38 26.74 9.48
N ALA A 43 3.88 27.76 8.77
CA ALA A 43 3.37 28.14 7.45
C ALA A 43 3.52 27.01 6.42
N ALA A 44 4.66 26.30 6.41
CA ALA A 44 4.88 25.16 5.50
C ALA A 44 3.99 23.96 5.87
N LYS A 45 3.71 23.75 7.16
CA LYS A 45 2.76 22.74 7.61
C LYS A 45 1.33 23.09 7.19
N GLN A 46 0.91 24.35 7.36
CA GLN A 46 -0.42 24.80 6.93
C GLN A 46 -0.63 24.61 5.43
N HIS A 47 0.37 24.99 4.62
CA HIS A 47 0.33 24.75 3.18
C HIS A 47 0.21 23.25 2.85
N SER A 48 1.04 22.41 3.47
CA SER A 48 0.99 20.96 3.25
C SER A 48 -0.34 20.33 3.67
N ARG A 49 -0.99 20.85 4.73
CA ARG A 49 -2.35 20.44 5.10
C ARG A 49 -3.36 20.81 4.03
N SER A 50 -3.31 22.05 3.54
CA SER A 50 -4.27 22.51 2.52
C SER A 50 -4.14 21.73 1.22
N VAL A 51 -2.91 21.37 0.80
CA VAL A 51 -2.68 20.53 -0.39
C VAL A 51 -3.25 19.12 -0.18
N LEU A 52 -2.98 18.49 0.97
CA LEU A 52 -3.55 17.18 1.31
C LEU A 52 -5.08 17.20 1.35
N GLU A 53 -5.66 18.27 1.88
CA GLU A 53 -7.11 18.45 1.96
C GLU A 53 -7.76 18.64 0.60
N ASN A 54 -7.20 19.49 -0.26
CA ASN A 54 -7.83 19.81 -1.53
C ASN A 54 -7.56 18.76 -2.63
N GLU A 55 -6.37 18.16 -2.65
CA GLU A 55 -5.91 17.31 -3.77
C GLU A 55 -5.95 15.81 -3.45
N PHE A 56 -5.98 15.43 -2.17
CA PHE A 56 -5.87 14.04 -1.72
C PHE A 56 -6.99 13.59 -0.75
N GLN A 57 -8.05 14.36 -0.55
CA GLN A 57 -9.20 13.90 0.27
C GLN A 57 -10.22 13.06 -0.49
N GLU A 58 -10.24 13.06 -1.83
CA GLU A 58 -11.21 12.25 -2.59
C GLU A 58 -10.97 10.72 -2.46
N ASN A 59 -9.87 10.28 -1.84
CA ASN A 59 -9.52 8.87 -1.64
C ASN A 59 -9.25 8.44 -0.17
N GLU A 60 -9.32 9.35 0.80
CA GLU A 60 -9.05 9.08 2.23
C GLU A 60 -10.17 8.29 2.95
N ALA A 61 -11.20 7.83 2.26
CA ALA A 61 -12.15 6.85 2.79
C ALA A 61 -11.57 5.41 2.88
N THR A 62 -10.29 5.21 2.58
CA THR A 62 -9.64 3.87 2.56
C THR A 62 -8.39 3.74 3.44
N GLU A 63 -8.08 4.70 4.32
CA GLU A 63 -6.92 4.63 5.23
C GLU A 63 -7.11 3.70 6.46
N THR A 64 -7.94 2.66 6.37
CA THR A 64 -8.00 1.54 7.34
C THR A 64 -7.35 0.25 6.85
N THR A 65 -6.71 0.25 5.68
CA THR A 65 -6.10 -0.99 5.13
C THR A 65 -4.59 -0.88 4.90
N ARG A 66 -3.86 -0.55 5.96
CA ARG A 66 -2.43 -0.94 6.08
C ARG A 66 -2.29 -2.42 6.49
N THR A 67 -3.06 -3.27 5.86
CA THR A 67 -2.78 -4.69 5.67
C THR A 67 -2.97 -4.95 4.19
N THR A 68 -1.85 -4.98 3.46
CA THR A 68 -1.69 -5.55 2.12
C THR A 68 -2.96 -6.18 1.51
N GLY A 69 -3.61 -5.48 0.57
CA GLY A 69 -4.67 -6.06 -0.28
C GLY A 69 -6.03 -5.39 -0.21
N SER A 70 -6.10 -4.06 -0.32
CA SER A 70 -7.35 -3.38 -0.66
C SER A 70 -7.37 -3.06 -2.13
N GLN A 71 -8.04 -3.93 -2.89
CA GLN A 71 -8.97 -3.52 -3.94
C GLN A 71 -9.91 -4.71 -4.17
N SER A 72 -11.08 -4.66 -3.53
CA SER A 72 -12.34 -5.21 -4.08
C SER A 72 -12.28 -6.57 -4.79
N LYS A 73 -11.46 -7.51 -4.32
CA LYS A 73 -11.47 -8.90 -4.77
C LYS A 73 -12.31 -9.67 -3.78
N GLN A 74 -13.49 -10.07 -4.22
CA GLN A 74 -14.25 -11.18 -3.65
C GLN A 74 -13.26 -12.23 -3.12
N LYS A 75 -13.18 -12.41 -1.79
CA LYS A 75 -12.13 -13.24 -1.15
C LYS A 75 -12.09 -14.59 -1.85
N ASP A 76 -10.92 -15.00 -2.35
CA ASP A 76 -10.78 -16.30 -3.01
C ASP A 76 -11.27 -17.40 -2.04
N PRO A 77 -12.33 -18.15 -2.39
CA PRO A 77 -12.92 -19.13 -1.49
C PRO A 77 -11.90 -20.20 -1.07
N GLY A 78 -10.95 -20.52 -1.95
CA GLY A 78 -9.83 -21.40 -1.64
C GLY A 78 -8.90 -20.86 -0.54
N ASN A 79 -8.64 -19.55 -0.51
CA ASN A 79 -7.82 -18.94 0.55
C ASN A 79 -8.57 -18.89 1.87
N VAL A 80 -9.88 -18.64 1.84
CA VAL A 80 -10.74 -18.71 3.04
C VAL A 80 -10.75 -20.12 3.61
N ALA A 81 -11.02 -21.14 2.78
CA ALA A 81 -11.02 -22.54 3.21
C ALA A 81 -9.67 -22.99 3.78
N ARG A 82 -8.55 -22.56 3.19
CA ARG A 82 -7.20 -22.80 3.71
C ARG A 82 -7.00 -22.18 5.10
N GLY A 83 -7.43 -20.93 5.28
CA GLY A 83 -7.36 -20.24 6.57
C GLY A 83 -8.21 -20.93 7.65
N LEU A 84 -9.43 -21.32 7.31
CA LEU A 84 -10.30 -22.08 8.22
C LEU A 84 -9.66 -23.41 8.62
N LYS A 85 -9.08 -24.15 7.68
CA LYS A 85 -8.37 -25.40 7.96
C LYS A 85 -7.14 -25.19 8.86
N ALA A 86 -6.41 -24.09 8.69
CA ALA A 86 -5.29 -23.74 9.56
C ALA A 86 -5.76 -23.47 11.00
N SER A 87 -6.88 -22.77 11.18
CA SER A 87 -7.48 -22.54 12.50
C SER A 87 -7.89 -23.84 13.20
N LEU A 88 -8.30 -24.87 12.44
CA LEU A 88 -8.60 -26.20 13.01
C LEU A 88 -7.34 -26.92 13.52
N ALA A 89 -6.22 -26.78 12.81
CA ALA A 89 -4.95 -27.41 13.16
C ALA A 89 -4.20 -26.69 14.28
N ASN A 90 -4.47 -25.41 14.51
CA ASN A 90 -3.79 -24.61 15.53
C ASN A 90 -4.30 -24.96 16.94
N GLU A 91 -3.41 -25.42 17.82
CA GLU A 91 -3.73 -25.76 19.22
C GLU A 91 -4.11 -24.54 20.07
N GLY A 92 -3.64 -23.35 19.72
CA GLY A 92 -3.96 -22.10 20.41
C GLY A 92 -5.36 -21.53 20.11
N VAL A 93 -6.12 -22.17 19.23
CA VAL A 93 -7.49 -21.76 18.88
C VAL A 93 -8.49 -22.49 19.78
N SER A 94 -9.47 -21.76 20.30
CA SER A 94 -10.51 -22.30 21.19
C SER A 94 -11.38 -23.35 20.49
N ALA A 95 -11.97 -24.26 21.27
CA ALA A 95 -12.85 -25.31 20.75
C ALA A 95 -14.06 -24.73 19.98
N GLU A 96 -14.69 -23.67 20.51
CA GLU A 96 -15.80 -22.97 19.86
C GLU A 96 -15.39 -22.34 18.51
N ALA A 97 -14.23 -21.70 18.46
CA ALA A 97 -13.72 -21.13 17.22
C ALA A 97 -13.39 -22.21 16.17
N LYS A 98 -12.90 -23.37 16.61
CA LYS A 98 -12.69 -24.53 15.73
C LYS A 98 -14.02 -25.07 15.21
N GLU A 99 -15.04 -25.18 16.04
CA GLU A 99 -16.36 -25.66 15.59
C GLU A 99 -16.98 -24.73 14.54
N ASN A 100 -16.95 -23.41 14.79
CA ASN A 100 -17.41 -22.42 13.81
C ASN A 100 -16.62 -22.51 12.48
N ALA A 101 -15.29 -22.71 12.57
CA ALA A 101 -14.46 -22.89 11.39
C ALA A 101 -14.79 -24.17 10.61
N LYS A 102 -15.17 -25.26 11.29
CA LYS A 102 -15.64 -26.49 10.63
C LYS A 102 -16.96 -26.25 9.90
N GLN A 103 -17.93 -25.61 10.56
CA GLN A 103 -19.24 -25.33 9.97
C GLN A 103 -19.09 -24.48 8.69
N LYS A 104 -18.35 -23.38 8.76
CA LYS A 104 -18.07 -22.53 7.59
C LYS A 104 -17.35 -23.25 6.47
N LEU A 105 -16.45 -24.18 6.81
CA LEU A 105 -15.74 -24.97 5.81
C LEU A 105 -16.66 -26.00 5.14
N GLN A 106 -17.68 -26.50 5.84
CA GLN A 106 -18.72 -27.35 5.26
C GLN A 106 -19.69 -26.57 4.37
N GLU A 107 -20.06 -25.34 4.76
CA GLU A 107 -20.90 -24.46 3.93
C GLU A 107 -20.22 -24.00 2.62
N MET A 108 -18.88 -24.11 2.56
CA MET A 108 -18.07 -23.76 1.39
C MET A 108 -17.76 -24.94 0.46
N GLN A 109 -18.10 -26.18 0.85
CA GLN A 109 -17.94 -27.39 0.03
C GLN A 109 -19.17 -27.67 -0.81
#